data_AF-A0A968ZFK7-F1
#
_entry.id   AF-A0A968ZFK7-F1
#
_cell.length_a   1.000
_cell.length_b   1.000
_cell.length_c   1.000
_cell.angle_alpha   90.00
_cell.angle_beta   90.00
_cell.angle_gamma   90.00
#
_symmetry.space_group_name_H-M   'P 1'
#
loop_
_entity.id
_entity.type
_entity.pdbx_description
1 polymer ?
#
loop_
_entity_poly.entity_id
_entity_poly.type
_entity_poly.pdbx_seq_one_letter_code
_entity_poly.pdbx_strand_id
1 'polypeptide(L)' 'MPFHSPEEVKERFILCSLEPAQDGRPRMRWYQMTDEQAMAFYDAYDAGIEHVGEILRTRSLW' A
#
# COMPACT_ATOMS: atom_id res chain seq x y z
N MET A 1 3.67 0.34 -16.08
CA MET A 1 2.31 0.32 -16.64
C MET A 1 1.45 1.20 -15.76
N PRO A 2 0.60 2.07 -16.31
CA PRO A 2 -0.34 2.83 -15.50
C PRO A 2 -1.38 1.91 -14.86
N PHE A 3 -1.89 2.30 -13.69
CA PHE A 3 -3.05 1.65 -13.09
C PHE A 3 -4.32 2.26 -13.69
N HIS A 4 -5.34 1.43 -13.91
CA HIS A 4 -6.62 1.81 -14.51
C HIS A 4 -7.80 1.63 -13.56
N SER A 5 -7.59 0.97 -12.42
CA SER A 5 -8.58 0.89 -11.35
C SER A 5 -7.93 0.60 -9.97
N PRO A 6 -8.65 0.84 -8.86
CA PRO A 6 -8.22 0.45 -7.52
C PRO A 6 -7.98 -1.06 -7.36
N GLU A 7 -8.77 -1.90 -8.02
CA GLU A 7 -8.64 -3.36 -7.95
C GLU A 7 -7.29 -3.82 -8.51
N GLU A 8 -6.85 -3.20 -9.61
CA GLU A 8 -5.56 -3.49 -10.23
C GLU A 8 -4.38 -3.10 -9.31
N VAL A 9 -4.54 -2.06 -8.48
CA VAL A 9 -3.56 -1.68 -7.46
C VAL A 9 -3.47 -2.77 -6.39
N LYS A 10 -4.62 -3.23 -5.88
CA LYS A 10 -4.69 -4.25 -4.83
C LYS A 10 -4.07 -5.59 -5.24
N GLU A 11 -4.24 -5.99 -6.51
CA GLU A 11 -3.65 -7.22 -7.04
C GLU A 11 -2.14 -7.13 -7.26
N ARG A 12 -1.61 -5.92 -7.50
CA ARG A 12 -0.20 -5.70 -7.84
C ARG A 12 0.72 -5.44 -6.64
N PHE A 13 0.17 -5.02 -5.51
CA PHE A 13 0.97 -4.71 -4.32
C PHE A 13 0.71 -5.69 -3.18
N ILE A 14 1.80 -6.20 -2.61
CA ILE A 14 1.80 -6.81 -1.29
C ILE A 14 2.47 -5.83 -0.34
N LEU A 15 1.72 -5.37 0.66
CA LEU A 15 2.20 -4.49 1.70
C LEU A 15 2.98 -5.28 2.75
N CYS A 16 3.90 -4.58 3.39
CA CYS A 16 4.71 -5.10 4.47
C CYS A 16 4.67 -4.13 5.64
N SER A 17 4.36 -4.64 6.83
CA SER A 17 4.48 -3.86 8.06
C SER A 17 5.22 -4.65 9.13
N LEU A 18 5.91 -3.93 10.02
CA LEU A 18 6.54 -4.51 11.19
C LEU A 18 5.58 -4.42 12.37
N GLU A 19 5.00 -5.55 12.78
CA GLU A 19 4.04 -5.59 13.89
C GLU A 19 4.71 -6.08 15.19
N PRO A 20 4.38 -5.50 16.34
CA PRO A 20 4.81 -6.04 17.63
C PRO A 20 4.21 -7.43 17.84
N ALA A 21 5.03 -8.43 18.15
CA ALA A 21 4.55 -9.75 18.54
C ALA A 21 4.66 -9.96 20.05
N GLN A 22 3.87 -10.92 20.56
CA GLN A 22 3.78 -11.24 21.99
C GLN A 22 5.10 -11.73 22.61
N ASP A 23 6.02 -12.25 21.79
CA ASP A 23 7.34 -12.70 22.20
C ASP A 23 8.37 -11.55 22.31
N GLY A 24 7.93 -10.30 22.16
CA GLY A 24 8.77 -9.11 22.20
C GLY A 24 9.65 -8.93 20.98
N ARG A 25 9.54 -9.81 19.97
CA ARG A 25 10.27 -9.69 18.70
C ARG A 25 9.32 -9.14 17.64
N PRO A 26 9.66 -8.03 16.98
CA PRO A 26 8.82 -7.54 15.90
C PRO A 26 8.75 -8.58 14.77
N ARG A 27 7.55 -8.78 14.21
CA ARG A 27 7.30 -9.72 13.12
C ARG A 27 6.90 -8.97 11.87
N MET A 28 7.40 -9.44 10.75
CA MET A 28 7.04 -8.89 9.45
C MET A 28 5.70 -9.49 9.02
N ARG A 29 4.70 -8.64 8.83
CA ARG A 29 3.39 -9.02 8.31
C ARG A 29 3.31 -8.61 6.86
N TRP A 30 2.98 -9.57 6.01
CA TRP A 30 2.71 -9.36 4.58
C TRP A 30 1.22 -9.47 4.34
N TYR A 31 0.61 -8.49 3.68
CA TYR A 31 -0.83 -8.46 3.45
C TYR A 31 -1.17 -7.70 2.17
N GLN A 32 -2.32 -8.01 1.58
CA GLN A 32 -2.86 -7.22 0.49
C GLN A 32 -3.47 -5.92 1.02
N MET A 33 -3.48 -4.88 0.19
CA MET A 33 -4.23 -3.67 0.49
C MET A 33 -5.70 -3.98 0.78
N THR A 34 -6.30 -3.21 1.68
CA THR A 34 -7.77 -3.15 1.78
C THR A 34 -8.34 -2.36 0.60
N ASP A 35 -9.64 -2.48 0.35
CA ASP A 35 -10.29 -1.74 -0.74
C ASP A 35 -10.16 -0.22 -0.54
N GLU A 36 -10.25 0.24 0.71
CA GLU A 36 -10.05 1.64 1.08
C GLU A 36 -8.62 2.13 0.81
N GLN A 37 -7.60 1.32 1.14
CA GLN A 37 -6.20 1.64 0.86
C GLN A 37 -5.92 1.70 -0.64
N ALA A 38 -6.47 0.76 -1.40
CA ALA A 38 -6.31 0.70 -2.84
C ALA A 38 -6.99 1.87 -3.55
N MET A 39 -8.23 2.21 -3.16
CA MET A 39 -8.96 3.36 -3.67
C MET A 39 -8.20 4.66 -3.40
N ALA A 40 -7.77 4.85 -2.16
CA ALA A 40 -7.10 6.07 -1.80
C ALA A 40 -5.68 6.18 -2.43
N PHE A 41 -4.99 5.06 -2.69
CA PHE A 41 -3.76 5.05 -3.53
C PHE A 41 -4.08 5.46 -4.97
N TYR A 42 -5.12 4.86 -5.55
CA TYR A 42 -5.51 5.10 -6.93
C TYR A 42 -5.90 6.57 -7.14
N ASP A 43 -6.65 7.17 -6.23
CA ASP A 43 -7.01 8.59 -6.29
C ASP A 43 -5.79 9.52 -6.28
N ALA A 44 -4.77 9.20 -5.47
CA ALA A 44 -3.52 9.95 -5.42
C ALA A 44 -2.67 9.77 -6.69
N TYR A 45 -2.72 8.57 -7.27
CA TYR A 45 -2.05 8.24 -8.53
C TYR A 45 -2.71 8.90 -9.75
N ASP A 46 -4.04 8.84 -9.85
CA ASP A 46 -4.85 9.35 -10.97
C ASP A 46 -4.88 10.89 -11.01
N ALA A 47 -4.88 11.54 -9.84
CA ALA A 47 -4.74 12.99 -9.75
C ALA A 47 -3.38 13.52 -10.27
N GLY A 48 -2.42 12.63 -10.57
CA GLY A 48 -1.10 12.98 -11.12
C GLY A 48 -0.16 13.65 -10.12
N ILE A 49 -0.43 13.52 -8.82
CA ILE A 49 0.22 14.32 -7.77
C ILE A 49 1.52 13.69 -7.27
N GLU A 50 1.69 12.36 -7.33
CA GLU A 50 2.87 11.69 -6.76
C GLU A 50 3.31 10.44 -7.54
N HIS A 51 4.64 10.20 -7.60
CA HIS A 51 5.17 8.93 -8.09
C HIS A 51 4.83 7.79 -7.11
N VAL A 52 4.63 6.56 -7.60
CA VAL A 52 4.26 5.37 -6.80
C VAL A 52 5.03 5.25 -5.47
N GLY A 53 6.33 5.54 -5.48
CA GLY A 53 7.18 5.46 -4.29
C GLY A 53 6.89 6.53 -3.22
N GLU A 54 6.42 7.71 -3.61
CA GLU A 54 5.99 8.76 -2.69
C GLU A 54 4.66 8.37 -2.04
N ILE A 55 3.68 7.91 -2.81
CA ILE A 55 2.38 7.47 -2.28
C ILE A 55 2.54 6.38 -1.22
N LEU A 56 3.42 5.40 -1.47
CA LEU A 56 3.70 4.32 -0.51
C LEU A 56 4.36 4.84 0.77
N ARG A 57 5.31 5.78 0.66
CA ARG A 57 5.98 6.39 1.82
C ARG A 57 5.04 7.27 2.64
N THR A 58 4.31 8.18 2.01
CA THR A 58 3.44 9.14 2.68
C THR A 58 2.34 8.44 3.47
N ARG A 59 1.94 7.23 3.03
CA ARG A 59 0.88 6.44 3.66
C ARG A 59 1.39 5.33 4.58
N SER A 60 2.71 5.27 4.83
CA SER A 60 3.33 4.23 5.67
C SER A 60 2.97 2.81 5.21
N LEU A 61 2.89 2.62 3.89
CA LEU A 61 2.61 1.33 3.26
C LEU A 61 3.90 0.56 2.93
N TRP A 62 5.06 1.16 3.24
CA TRP A 62 6.39 0.57 3.15
C TRP A 62 7.23 0.95 4.38
#